data_AF-A0A535VLL9-F1
#
_entry.id   AF-A0A535VLL9-F1
#
_cell.length_a   1.000
_cell.length_b   1.000
_cell.length_c   1.000
_cell.angle_alpha   90.00
_cell.angle_beta   90.00
_cell.angle_gamma   90.00
#
_symmetry.space_group_name_H-M   'P 1'
#
loop_
_entity.id
_entity.type
_entity.pdbx_description
1 polymer ?
#
loop_
_entity_poly.entity_id
_entity_poly.type
_entity_poly.pdbx_seq_one_letter_code
_entity_poly.pdbx_strand_id
1 'polypeptide(L)'
;MFNKVSYRRGVIEGIVLYTLGRLGALVTPAFFPDWLYVAVPLLFLVFEYILGPVWATCRIASTKRERLSKRFWLLGPRMAALCLGIDLVITLTCGLSVNVFGGAQQGPALWRLFMTGPNHLSLLELGFYELKSAALLFSFFTLDVVCTRLAMGGFLRFTMPAGGNRVTL
;
A
#
# COMPACT_ATOMS: atom_id res chain seq x y z
N MET A 1 -17.57 -13.90 -6.91
CA MET A 1 -18.75 -13.04 -7.07
C MET A 1 -18.70 -11.88 -6.06
N PHE A 2 -17.60 -11.10 -6.06
CA PHE A 2 -17.39 -10.00 -5.11
C PHE A 2 -17.49 -8.66 -5.86
N ASN A 3 -18.65 -8.03 -5.71
CA ASN A 3 -19.17 -6.81 -6.35
C ASN A 3 -18.18 -5.86 -7.05
N LYS A 4 -18.52 -5.49 -8.27
CA LYS A 4 -17.93 -4.36 -9.00
C LYS A 4 -18.22 -3.08 -8.22
N VAL A 5 -17.20 -2.31 -7.89
CA VAL A 5 -17.36 -1.05 -7.14
C VAL A 5 -16.89 0.13 -7.98
N SER A 6 -17.41 1.32 -7.67
CA SER A 6 -16.96 2.55 -8.32
C SER A 6 -15.49 2.83 -8.00
N TYR A 7 -14.79 3.51 -8.93
CA TYR A 7 -13.37 3.85 -8.77
C TYR A 7 -13.06 4.51 -7.42
N ARG A 8 -13.91 5.46 -6.99
CA ARG A 8 -13.76 6.15 -5.70
C ARG A 8 -13.85 5.20 -4.52
N ARG A 9 -14.82 4.28 -4.53
CA ARG A 9 -15.03 3.35 -3.42
C ARG A 9 -13.92 2.30 -3.33
N GLY A 10 -13.42 1.82 -4.48
CA GLY A 10 -12.25 0.92 -4.50
C GLY A 10 -10.99 1.57 -3.94
N VAL A 11 -10.76 2.85 -4.26
CA VAL A 11 -9.65 3.63 -3.68
C VAL A 11 -9.81 3.78 -2.17
N ILE A 12 -11.03 4.13 -1.69
CA ILE A 12 -11.30 4.26 -0.25
C ILE A 12 -11.09 2.93 0.47
N GLU A 13 -11.59 1.81 -0.08
CA GLU A 13 -11.40 0.48 0.52
C GLU A 13 -9.90 0.14 0.65
N GLY A 14 -9.08 0.40 -0.38
CA GLY A 14 -7.65 0.14 -0.29
C GLY A 14 -6.91 1.10 0.65
N ILE A 15 -7.34 2.36 0.77
CA ILE A 15 -6.82 3.28 1.79
C ILE A 15 -7.14 2.78 3.20
N VAL A 16 -8.38 2.32 3.43
CA VAL A 16 -8.77 1.78 4.75
C VAL A 16 -7.91 0.57 5.10
N LEU A 17 -7.70 -0.35 4.16
CA LEU A 17 -6.82 -1.51 4.36
C LEU A 17 -5.37 -1.09 4.68
N TYR A 18 -4.84 -0.12 3.94
CA TYR A 18 -3.52 0.46 4.21
C TYR A 18 -3.45 1.02 5.64
N THR A 19 -4.41 1.86 6.03
CA THR A 19 -4.41 2.47 7.36
C THR A 19 -4.54 1.46 8.48
N LEU A 20 -5.30 0.38 8.29
CA LEU A 20 -5.41 -0.71 9.26
C LEU A 20 -4.09 -1.49 9.36
N GLY A 21 -3.44 -1.78 8.23
CA GLY A 21 -2.10 -2.38 8.23
C GLY A 21 -1.09 -1.50 8.94
N ARG A 22 -1.12 -0.19 8.67
CA ARG A 22 -0.23 0.79 9.27
C ARG A 22 -0.41 0.92 10.79
N LEU A 23 -1.65 1.00 11.26
CA LEU A 23 -1.96 1.01 12.69
C LEU A 23 -1.60 -0.32 13.34
N GLY A 24 -1.81 -1.43 12.63
CA GLY A 24 -1.38 -2.76 13.07
C GLY A 24 0.14 -2.87 13.19
N ALA A 25 0.92 -2.18 12.37
CA ALA A 25 2.38 -2.15 12.42
C ALA A 25 2.95 -1.31 13.58
N LEU A 26 2.11 -0.57 14.32
CA LEU A 26 2.48 0.09 15.59
C LEU A 26 2.47 -0.91 16.76
N VAL A 27 3.15 -2.04 16.56
CA VAL A 27 3.25 -3.14 17.53
C VAL A 27 4.27 -2.75 18.60
N THR A 28 3.84 -2.74 19.86
CA THR A 28 4.77 -2.68 21.01
C THR A 28 5.04 -4.08 21.56
N PRO A 29 6.30 -4.36 21.99
CA PRO A 29 6.64 -5.64 22.60
C PRO A 29 5.91 -5.92 23.92
N ALA A 30 5.25 -4.91 24.49
CA ALA A 30 4.40 -5.06 25.68
C ALA A 30 3.10 -5.85 25.40
N PHE A 31 2.58 -5.82 24.17
CA PHE A 31 1.33 -6.52 23.82
C PHE A 31 1.55 -7.80 23.02
N PHE A 32 2.72 -7.97 22.40
CA PHE A 32 3.03 -9.13 21.55
C PHE A 32 4.31 -9.81 22.03
N PRO A 33 4.20 -10.91 22.80
CA PRO A 33 5.37 -11.61 23.33
C PRO A 33 6.09 -12.47 22.26
N ASP A 34 7.41 -12.58 22.43
CA ASP A 34 8.33 -13.51 21.77
C ASP A 34 8.26 -13.54 20.23
N TRP A 35 7.66 -14.58 19.67
CA TRP A 35 7.60 -14.85 18.22
C TRP A 35 6.49 -14.05 17.52
N LEU A 36 5.45 -13.66 18.26
CA LEU A 36 4.37 -12.82 17.73
C LEU A 36 4.87 -11.42 17.40
N TYR A 37 5.88 -10.91 18.13
CA TYR A 37 6.53 -9.65 17.82
C TYR A 37 7.21 -9.63 16.43
N VAL A 38 7.55 -10.80 15.87
CA VAL A 38 8.14 -10.93 14.54
C VAL A 38 7.07 -11.25 13.48
N ALA A 39 6.19 -12.21 13.78
CA ALA A 39 5.19 -12.67 12.81
C ALA A 39 4.09 -11.63 12.53
N VAL A 40 3.65 -10.89 13.54
CA VAL A 40 2.53 -9.95 13.43
C VAL A 40 2.88 -8.71 12.59
N PRO A 41 4.05 -8.05 12.78
CA PRO A 41 4.47 -6.98 11.87
C PRO A 41 4.66 -7.45 10.43
N LEU A 42 5.17 -8.67 10.20
CA LEU A 42 5.30 -9.24 8.85
C LEU A 42 3.94 -9.42 8.18
N LEU A 43 2.94 -9.87 8.93
CA LEU A 43 1.58 -9.98 8.43
C LEU A 43 0.99 -8.59 8.11
N PHE A 44 1.20 -7.60 8.98
CA PHE A 44 0.72 -6.24 8.74
C PHE A 44 1.44 -5.54 7.57
N LEU A 45 2.72 -5.84 7.34
CA LEU A 45 3.46 -5.40 6.15
C LEU A 45 2.81 -5.92 4.85
N VAL A 46 2.30 -7.16 4.85
CA VAL A 46 1.56 -7.70 3.70
C VAL A 46 0.25 -6.93 3.50
N PHE A 47 -0.46 -6.58 4.57
CA PHE A 47 -1.68 -5.76 4.47
C PHE A 47 -1.38 -4.34 3.95
N GLU A 48 -0.32 -3.73 4.45
CA GLU A 48 0.12 -2.38 4.14
C GLU A 48 0.58 -2.27 2.68
N TYR A 49 1.50 -3.12 2.23
CA TYR A 49 2.12 -2.96 0.92
C TYR A 49 1.40 -3.69 -0.20
N ILE A 50 0.83 -4.88 0.06
CA ILE A 50 0.34 -5.78 -1.00
C ILE A 50 -1.19 -5.77 -1.07
N LEU A 51 -1.85 -5.94 0.08
CA LEU A 51 -3.27 -6.27 0.09
C LEU A 51 -4.15 -5.06 -0.29
N GLY A 52 -3.77 -3.86 0.13
CA GLY A 52 -4.43 -2.60 -0.26
C GLY A 52 -4.55 -2.37 -1.77
N PRO A 53 -3.43 -2.29 -2.53
CA PRO A 53 -3.47 -2.08 -3.98
C PRO A 53 -4.10 -3.27 -4.71
N VAL A 54 -3.82 -4.51 -4.29
CA VAL A 54 -4.39 -5.72 -4.89
C VAL A 54 -5.91 -5.77 -4.73
N TRP A 55 -6.42 -5.40 -3.56
CA TRP A 55 -7.85 -5.35 -3.30
C TRP A 55 -8.53 -4.28 -4.17
N ALA A 56 -7.97 -3.08 -4.20
CA ALA A 56 -8.49 -1.97 -4.99
C ALA A 56 -8.54 -2.32 -6.49
N THR A 57 -7.49 -2.94 -7.04
CA THR A 57 -7.45 -3.33 -8.46
C THR A 57 -8.43 -4.44 -8.80
N CYS A 58 -8.61 -5.42 -7.92
CA CYS A 58 -9.58 -6.49 -8.10
C CYS A 58 -11.03 -5.99 -8.10
N ARG A 59 -11.30 -4.93 -7.34
CA ARG A 59 -12.66 -4.39 -7.10
C ARG A 59 -13.10 -3.37 -8.15
N ILE A 60 -12.17 -2.66 -8.77
CA ILE A 60 -12.47 -1.63 -9.78
C ILE A 60 -12.67 -2.28 -11.16
N ALA A 61 -13.91 -2.33 -11.61
CA ALA A 61 -14.26 -2.83 -12.94
C ALA A 61 -13.78 -1.87 -14.04
N SER A 62 -13.03 -2.39 -15.02
CA SER A 62 -12.79 -1.65 -16.28
C SER A 62 -14.01 -1.85 -17.18
N THR A 63 -14.80 -0.79 -17.37
CA THR A 63 -15.94 -0.82 -18.29
C THR A 63 -15.51 -0.83 -19.74
N LYS A 64 -14.31 -0.34 -20.04
CA LYS A 64 -13.73 -0.39 -21.38
C LYS A 64 -12.80 -1.60 -21.52
N ARG A 65 -13.02 -2.34 -22.60
CA ARG A 65 -12.16 -3.41 -23.16
C ARG A 65 -10.83 -2.87 -23.71
N GLU A 66 -10.40 -1.71 -23.24
CA GLU A 66 -9.19 -1.01 -23.69
C GLU A 66 -8.05 -1.30 -22.72
N ARG A 67 -6.90 -1.67 -23.32
CA ARG A 67 -5.57 -1.74 -22.70
C ARG A 67 -5.39 -0.66 -21.64
N LEU A 68 -4.89 -1.06 -20.48
CA LEU A 68 -4.36 -0.26 -19.37
C LEU A 68 -4.56 1.26 -19.52
N SER A 69 -5.81 1.72 -19.36
CA SER A 69 -6.12 3.13 -19.58
C SER A 69 -5.28 4.02 -18.66
N LYS A 70 -4.98 5.26 -19.08
CA LYS A 70 -4.20 6.24 -18.30
C LYS A 70 -4.68 6.35 -16.84
N ARG A 71 -5.97 6.11 -16.58
CA ARG A 71 -6.60 6.12 -15.24
C ARG A 71 -6.14 4.97 -14.33
N PHE A 72 -5.85 3.79 -14.89
CA PHE A 72 -5.35 2.64 -14.14
C PHE A 72 -3.86 2.74 -13.89
N TRP A 73 -3.08 3.25 -14.86
CA TRP A 73 -1.65 3.50 -14.64
C TRP A 73 -1.43 4.56 -13.53
N LEU A 74 -2.27 5.60 -13.50
CA LEU A 74 -2.26 6.60 -12.42
C LEU A 74 -2.90 6.13 -11.10
N LEU A 75 -3.54 4.95 -11.05
CA LEU A 75 -4.18 4.47 -9.83
C LEU A 75 -3.14 4.16 -8.75
N GLY A 76 -2.09 3.41 -9.09
CA GLY A 76 -1.00 3.05 -8.17
C GLY A 76 -0.33 4.28 -7.56
N PRO A 77 0.20 5.22 -8.37
CA PRO A 77 0.82 6.45 -7.87
C PRO A 77 -0.14 7.33 -7.06
N ARG A 78 -1.43 7.40 -7.43
CA ARG A 78 -2.42 8.18 -6.66
C ARG A 78 -2.74 7.57 -5.31
N MET A 79 -2.91 6.24 -5.25
CA MET A 79 -3.12 5.56 -3.97
C MET A 79 -1.88 5.69 -3.09
N ALA A 80 -0.68 5.52 -3.67
CA ALA A 80 0.57 5.71 -2.94
C ALA A 80 0.69 7.13 -2.37
N ALA A 81 0.36 8.17 -3.16
CA ALA A 81 0.39 9.54 -2.67
C ALA A 81 -0.61 9.81 -1.53
N LEU A 82 -1.82 9.25 -1.61
CA LEU A 82 -2.82 9.38 -0.53
C LEU A 82 -2.39 8.60 0.71
N CYS A 83 -1.84 7.40 0.55
CA CYS A 83 -1.35 6.58 1.65
C CYS A 83 -0.13 7.21 2.32
N LEU A 84 0.79 7.82 1.56
CA LEU A 84 1.91 8.61 2.08
C LEU A 84 1.40 9.80 2.89
N GLY A 85 0.39 10.52 2.39
CA GLY A 85 -0.21 11.63 3.14
C GLY A 85 -0.77 11.19 4.50
N ILE A 86 -1.41 10.02 4.55
CA ILE A 86 -1.92 9.46 5.81
C ILE A 86 -0.78 8.92 6.68
N ASP A 87 0.22 8.28 6.08
CA ASP A 87 1.40 7.78 6.77
C ASP A 87 2.12 8.91 7.50
N LEU A 88 2.33 10.04 6.83
CA LEU A 88 2.97 11.23 7.40
C LEU A 88 2.18 11.76 8.61
N VAL A 89 0.84 11.76 8.55
CA VAL A 89 -0.01 12.13 9.70
C VAL A 89 0.15 11.13 10.84
N ILE A 90 0.18 9.83 10.55
CA ILE A 90 0.37 8.77 11.56
C ILE A 90 1.78 8.84 12.17
N THR A 91 2.82 9.04 11.37
CA THR A 91 4.20 9.20 11.85
C THR A 91 4.33 10.40 12.79
N LEU A 92 3.71 11.53 12.45
CA LEU A 92 3.70 12.73 13.28
C LEU A 92 2.97 12.51 14.62
N THR A 93 1.82 11.83 14.59
CA THR A 93 0.90 11.73 15.75
C THR A 93 1.12 10.50 16.63
N CYS A 94 1.41 9.34 16.03
CA CYS A 94 1.52 8.05 16.72
C CYS A 94 2.97 7.55 16.84
N GLY A 95 3.88 8.07 16.01
CA GLY A 95 5.30 7.72 16.03
C GLY A 95 5.75 6.88 14.85
N LEU A 96 7.06 6.62 14.80
CA LEU A 96 7.68 5.85 13.74
C LEU A 96 7.34 4.38 13.91
N SER A 97 6.75 3.77 12.88
CA SER A 97 6.55 2.33 12.85
C SER A 97 7.86 1.58 12.86
N VAL A 98 7.80 0.34 13.34
CA VAL A 98 8.89 -0.63 13.23
C VAL A 98 9.30 -0.78 11.76
N ASN A 99 10.53 -0.37 11.44
CA ASN A 99 11.11 -0.57 10.11
C ASN A 99 11.17 -2.08 9.79
N VAL A 100 11.06 -2.43 8.51
CA VAL A 100 11.26 -3.80 7.97
C VAL A 100 12.60 -4.43 8.40
N PHE A 101 13.57 -3.60 8.81
CA PHE A 101 14.91 -4.00 9.24
C PHE A 101 15.11 -4.03 10.78
N GLY A 102 14.02 -3.92 11.54
CA GLY A 102 14.05 -3.94 13.00
C GLY A 102 14.18 -2.54 13.62
N GLY A 103 13.65 -2.44 14.84
CA GLY A 103 13.62 -1.22 15.66
C GLY A 103 12.38 -1.22 16.53
N ALA A 104 12.51 -0.92 17.82
CA ALA A 104 11.34 -0.74 18.68
C ALA A 104 10.52 0.47 18.17
N GLN A 105 9.19 0.42 18.34
CA GLN A 105 8.33 1.56 18.06
C GLN A 105 8.87 2.77 18.83
N GLN A 106 9.28 3.80 18.10
CA GLN A 106 9.74 5.03 18.69
C GLN A 106 8.56 5.99 18.66
N GLY A 107 8.23 6.57 19.82
CA GLY A 107 7.03 7.40 20.03
C GLY A 107 6.88 8.58 19.06
N PRO A 108 5.85 9.42 19.24
CA PRO A 108 5.43 10.45 18.27
C PRO A 108 6.60 11.31 17.78
N ALA A 109 6.76 11.38 16.45
CA ALA A 109 7.86 12.13 15.83
C ALA A 109 7.78 13.62 16.18
N LEU A 110 6.57 14.17 16.32
CA LEU A 110 6.36 15.56 16.77
C LEU A 110 7.06 15.85 18.10
N TRP A 111 6.92 14.96 19.07
CA TRP A 111 7.52 15.15 20.39
C TRP A 111 9.05 15.04 20.32
N ARG A 112 9.56 14.14 19.48
CA ARG A 112 10.99 13.87 19.33
C ARG A 112 11.76 14.93 18.54
N LEU A 113 11.09 15.69 17.70
CA LEU A 113 11.66 16.85 17.01
C LEU A 113 12.06 17.96 17.99
N PHE A 114 11.37 18.08 19.14
CA PHE A 114 11.65 19.11 20.15
C PHE A 114 12.44 18.60 21.36
N MET A 115 12.69 17.29 21.46
CA MET A 115 13.52 16.73 22.53
C MET A 115 15.00 16.80 22.20
N THR A 116 15.83 17.03 23.23
CA THR A 116 17.28 16.93 23.17
C THR A 116 17.76 15.62 23.81
N GLY A 117 18.82 15.01 23.27
CA GLY A 117 19.40 13.76 23.77
C GLY A 117 19.26 12.57 22.80
N PRO A 118 19.48 11.31 23.24
CA PRO A 118 19.53 10.13 22.37
C PRO A 118 18.21 9.78 21.70
N ASN A 119 17.11 10.41 22.12
CA ASN A 119 15.78 10.26 21.52
C ASN A 119 15.43 11.38 20.54
N HIS A 120 16.33 12.34 20.31
CA HIS A 120 16.12 13.41 19.33
C HIS A 120 16.01 12.81 17.93
N LEU A 121 15.03 13.28 17.16
CA LEU A 121 14.88 12.96 15.75
C LEU A 121 15.26 14.20 14.96
N SER A 122 16.29 14.14 14.12
CA SER A 122 16.60 15.26 13.24
C SER A 122 15.59 15.34 12.09
N LEU A 123 15.34 16.56 11.60
CA LEU A 123 14.48 16.78 10.41
C LEU A 123 15.00 16.05 9.18
N LEU A 124 16.32 15.89 9.05
CA LEU A 124 16.95 15.14 7.97
C LEU A 124 16.67 13.64 8.08
N GLU A 125 16.79 13.04 9.27
CA GLU A 125 16.47 11.63 9.48
C GLU A 125 14.99 11.33 9.25
N LEU A 126 14.10 12.23 9.68
CA LEU A 126 12.67 12.14 9.36
C LEU A 126 12.46 12.19 7.85
N GLY A 127 13.10 13.13 7.16
CA GLY A 127 13.03 13.26 5.71
C GLY A 127 13.52 12.01 4.98
N PHE A 128 14.64 11.42 5.39
CA PHE A 128 15.15 10.18 4.81
C PHE A 128 14.22 8.98 5.09
N TYR A 129 13.64 8.90 6.28
CA TYR A 129 12.68 7.86 6.63
C TYR A 129 11.43 7.94 5.75
N GLU A 130 10.82 9.11 5.67
CA GLU A 130 9.61 9.36 4.86
C GLU A 130 9.90 9.17 3.37
N LEU A 131 11.08 9.56 2.88
CA LEU A 131 11.47 9.36 1.48
C LEU A 131 11.65 7.88 1.15
N LYS A 132 12.19 7.09 2.08
CA LYS A 132 12.28 5.63 1.95
C LYS A 132 10.88 5.01 1.91
N SER A 133 10.01 5.38 2.85
CA SER A 133 8.61 4.91 2.88
C SER A 133 7.87 5.27 1.59
N ALA A 134 8.02 6.50 1.12
CA ALA A 134 7.46 6.97 -0.15
C ALA A 134 7.95 6.11 -1.33
N ALA A 135 9.27 5.89 -1.45
CA ALA A 135 9.84 5.09 -2.54
C ALA A 135 9.31 3.65 -2.54
N LEU A 136 9.17 3.02 -1.36
CA LEU A 136 8.59 1.69 -1.21
C LEU A 136 7.10 1.68 -1.59
N LEU A 137 6.31 2.63 -1.10
CA LEU A 137 4.89 2.74 -1.44
C LEU A 137 4.67 2.93 -2.95
N PHE A 138 5.42 3.84 -3.57
CA PHE A 138 5.31 4.08 -5.01
C PHE A 138 5.71 2.84 -5.83
N SER A 139 6.78 2.14 -5.46
CA SER A 139 7.22 0.94 -6.18
C SER A 139 6.27 -0.24 -5.99
N PHE A 140 5.91 -0.60 -4.76
CA PHE A 140 5.01 -1.73 -4.51
C PHE A 140 3.60 -1.48 -5.05
N PHE A 141 3.01 -0.31 -4.83
CA PHE A 141 1.65 -0.06 -5.30
C PHE A 141 1.58 -0.01 -6.83
N THR A 142 2.63 0.46 -7.52
CA THR A 142 2.66 0.41 -8.99
C THR A 142 2.84 -1.01 -9.49
N LEU A 143 3.75 -1.79 -8.90
CA LEU A 143 3.97 -3.19 -9.24
C LEU A 143 2.72 -4.03 -8.99
N ASP A 144 2.08 -3.91 -7.83
CA ASP A 144 0.89 -4.68 -7.48
C ASP A 144 -0.28 -4.37 -8.40
N VAL A 145 -0.49 -3.09 -8.75
CA VAL A 145 -1.50 -2.69 -9.73
C VAL A 145 -1.22 -3.32 -11.10
N VAL A 146 0.04 -3.38 -11.53
CA VAL A 146 0.42 -3.99 -12.81
C VAL A 146 0.26 -5.51 -12.77
N CYS A 147 0.84 -6.17 -11.77
CA CYS A 147 0.83 -7.62 -11.58
C CYS A 147 -0.59 -8.17 -11.44
N THR A 148 -1.45 -7.51 -10.66
CA THR A 148 -2.85 -7.94 -10.54
C THR A 148 -3.62 -7.82 -11.85
N ARG A 149 -3.33 -6.81 -12.65
CA ARG A 149 -3.98 -6.64 -13.96
C ARG A 149 -3.46 -7.63 -15.00
N LEU A 150 -2.18 -7.99 -14.93
CA LEU A 150 -1.62 -9.09 -15.70
C LEU A 150 -2.32 -10.41 -15.33
N ALA A 151 -2.45 -10.71 -14.04
CA ALA A 151 -3.09 -11.93 -13.54
C ALA A 151 -4.59 -12.01 -13.91
N MET A 152 -5.29 -10.89 -13.94
CA MET A 152 -6.70 -10.81 -14.36
C MET A 152 -6.91 -10.87 -15.89
N GLY A 153 -5.86 -11.12 -16.67
CA GLY A 153 -5.96 -11.28 -18.14
C GLY A 153 -5.98 -9.97 -18.93
N GLY A 154 -5.46 -8.87 -18.36
CA GLY A 154 -5.45 -7.55 -18.99
C GLY A 154 -4.53 -7.38 -20.20
N PHE A 155 -3.56 -8.29 -20.40
CA PHE A 155 -2.56 -8.21 -21.49
C PHE A 155 -2.66 -9.31 -22.56
N LEU A 156 -3.16 -10.50 -22.22
CA LEU A 156 -3.02 -11.70 -23.05
C LEU A 156 -4.36 -12.21 -23.64
N ARG A 157 -5.23 -11.30 -24.08
CA ARG A 157 -6.16 -11.66 -25.17
C ARG A 157 -5.54 -11.22 -26.47
N PHE A 158 -4.67 -12.06 -27.02
CA PHE A 158 -4.48 -12.11 -28.46
C PHE A 158 -5.88 -12.31 -29.06
N THR A 159 -6.46 -11.25 -29.58
CA THR A 159 -7.52 -11.39 -30.57
C THR A 159 -6.84 -12.03 -31.78
N MET A 160 -6.79 -13.35 -31.81
CA MET A 160 -6.51 -14.08 -33.04
C MET A 160 -7.54 -13.53 -34.04
N PRO A 161 -7.13 -13.02 -35.22
CA PRO A 161 -8.08 -12.60 -36.22
C PRO A 161 -8.95 -13.81 -36.51
N ALA A 162 -10.22 -13.72 -36.13
CA ALA A 162 -11.19 -14.76 -36.36
C ALA A 162 -11.32 -14.91 -37.87
N GLY A 163 -10.61 -15.89 -38.43
CA GLY A 163 -10.92 -16.44 -39.73
C GLY A 163 -12.34 -16.96 -39.67
N GLY A 164 -13.27 -16.22 -40.25
CA GLY A 164 -14.53 -16.69 -40.81
C GLY A 164 -15.62 -17.21 -39.88
N ASN A 165 -15.35 -17.78 -38.70
CA ASN A 165 -16.41 -18.41 -37.90
C ASN A 165 -16.27 -18.14 -36.41
N ARG A 166 -17.28 -17.43 -35.88
CA ARG A 166 -17.43 -17.08 -34.47
C ARG A 166 -17.65 -18.34 -33.64
N VAL A 167 -16.61 -18.79 -32.94
CA VAL A 167 -16.77 -19.69 -31.79
C VAL A 167 -16.58 -18.84 -30.54
N THR A 168 -17.69 -18.57 -29.85
CA THR A 168 -17.67 -18.04 -28.49
C THR A 168 -17.63 -19.22 -27.53
N LEU A 169 -16.53 -19.36 -26.80
CA LEU A 169 -16.52 -20.02 -25.48
C LEU A 169 -16.73 -18.95 -24.41
#